data_AF-A0AAP1MSB6-F1
#
_entry.id   AF-A0AAP1MSB6-F1
#
_cell.length_a   1.000
_cell.length_b   1.000
_cell.length_c   1.000
_cell.angle_alpha   90.00
_cell.angle_beta   90.00
_cell.angle_gamma   90.00
#
_symmetry.space_group_name_H-M   'P 1'
#
loop_
_entity.id
_entity.type
_entity.pdbx_description
1 polymer ?
#
loop_
_entity_poly.entity_id
_entity_poly.type
_entity_poly.pdbx_seq_one_letter_code
_entity_poly.pdbx_strand_id
1 'polypeptide(L)'
;MIIIRYLVRETLKSQLAILFILLLIFFCQKLVRILGAAVDGDIPTNLVLSLLGLGVPEMAQLILPLSLFLGLLMTLGKLYTESEITVMHACGLSKAVLVKAAMILALFTGAVAAVNVMWAGPWSSRHQDEVLAEAKANPGMAALAQGQFQQASDGSAVLFIENVNGKRFHDVFLAQLKPKGNARPSVVVADSGELTQKKDGSQVVTMNQGTRFEGTAMLRDFRITDFKNYQAIIGHQAVASDPDDTEQMGMRALWRTDTDRARAELHWRFTLVATVFIMALMVVPLSVVNPRQGRVLSMLPAMLLYLVFFLLQTSIKSNGGKGKIDPMIWMWGINLLYFALAVLLNLWDTVPMRRFRARFNKGAV
;
A
#
# COMPACT_ATOMS: atom_id res chain seq x y z
N MET A 1 3.07 40.06 4.44
CA MET A 1 3.89 38.84 4.58
C MET A 1 3.81 38.17 5.96
N ILE A 2 3.49 38.88 7.04
CA ILE A 2 3.46 38.32 8.41
C ILE A 2 2.35 37.26 8.57
N ILE A 3 1.11 37.55 8.13
CA ILE A 3 -0.04 36.63 8.25
C ILE A 3 0.21 35.30 7.53
N ILE A 4 0.82 35.31 6.34
CA ILE A 4 1.13 34.06 5.61
C ILE A 4 2.11 33.20 6.43
N ARG A 5 3.15 33.80 7.02
CA ARG A 5 4.10 33.07 7.87
C ARG A 5 3.43 32.53 9.14
N TYR A 6 2.50 33.28 9.72
CA TYR A 6 1.72 32.84 10.87
C TYR A 6 0.86 31.61 10.52
N LEU A 7 0.07 31.68 9.44
CA LEU A 7 -0.75 30.56 8.96
C LEU A 7 0.11 29.33 8.65
N VAL A 8 1.19 29.51 7.89
CA VAL A 8 2.12 28.42 7.55
C VAL A 8 2.70 27.77 8.82
N ARG A 9 3.16 28.57 9.79
CA ARG A 9 3.75 28.04 11.02
C ARG A 9 2.73 27.26 11.85
N GLU A 10 1.52 27.79 12.00
CA GLU A 10 0.50 27.15 12.83
C GLU A 10 -0.02 25.87 12.18
N THR A 11 -0.28 25.89 10.87
CA THR A 11 -0.64 24.70 10.11
C THR A 11 0.47 23.65 10.11
N LEU A 12 1.73 24.03 9.97
CA LEU A 12 2.84 23.07 9.98
C LEU A 12 2.96 22.32 11.33
N LYS A 13 2.77 23.02 12.47
CA LYS A 13 2.75 22.38 13.79
C LYS A 13 1.63 21.35 13.89
N SER A 14 0.43 21.72 13.46
CA SER A 14 -0.73 20.82 13.46
C SER A 14 -0.52 19.64 12.51
N GLN A 15 0.00 19.89 11.30
CA GLN A 15 0.33 18.86 10.32
C GLN A 15 1.34 17.86 10.89
N LEU A 16 2.41 18.31 11.54
CA LEU A 16 3.41 17.41 12.15
C LEU A 16 2.82 16.55 13.26
N ALA A 17 1.98 17.13 14.13
CA ALA A 17 1.29 16.37 15.17
C ALA A 17 0.35 15.30 14.58
N ILE A 18 -0.42 15.66 13.54
CA ILE A 18 -1.33 14.73 12.85
C ILE A 18 -0.55 13.68 12.08
N LEU A 19 0.55 14.04 11.43
CA LEU A 19 1.44 13.11 10.74
C LEU A 19 2.00 12.07 11.71
N PHE A 20 2.42 12.48 12.91
CA PHE A 20 2.90 11.57 13.94
C PHE A 20 1.81 10.58 14.39
N ILE A 21 0.59 11.07 14.62
CA ILE A 21 -0.55 10.21 15.00
C ILE A 21 -0.88 9.22 13.87
N LEU A 22 -0.96 9.70 12.62
CA LEU A 22 -1.24 8.86 11.46
C LEU A 22 -0.13 7.83 11.23
N LEU A 23 1.13 8.21 11.41
CA LEU A 23 2.26 7.30 11.33
C LEU A 23 2.10 6.16 12.33
N LEU A 24 1.78 6.45 13.59
CA LEU A 24 1.53 5.41 14.61
C LEU A 24 0.37 4.49 14.24
N ILE A 25 -0.75 5.03 13.74
CA ILE A 25 -1.91 4.24 13.33
C ILE A 25 -1.53 3.25 12.22
N PHE A 26 -0.89 3.73 11.16
CA PHE A 26 -0.46 2.89 10.04
C PHE A 26 0.66 1.92 10.44
N PHE A 27 1.55 2.34 11.34
CA PHE A 27 2.60 1.49 11.88
C PHE A 27 2.01 0.30 12.64
N CYS A 28 1.02 0.54 13.52
CA CYS A 28 0.28 -0.52 14.20
C CYS A 28 -0.45 -1.43 13.22
N GLN A 29 -1.14 -0.86 12.21
CA GLN A 29 -1.84 -1.65 11.19
C GLN A 29 -0.89 -2.57 10.42
N LYS A 30 0.27 -2.05 9.99
CA LYS A 30 1.27 -2.84 9.25
C LYS A 30 1.94 -3.87 10.16
N LEU A 31 2.22 -3.52 11.42
CA LEU A 31 2.77 -4.45 12.40
C LEU A 31 1.83 -5.65 12.61
N VAL A 32 0.52 -5.42 12.76
CA VAL A 32 -0.47 -6.51 12.87
C VAL A 32 -0.43 -7.41 11.63
N ARG A 33 -0.36 -6.82 10.43
CA ARG A 33 -0.30 -7.57 9.17
C ARG A 33 0.99 -8.40 9.04
N ILE A 34 2.14 -7.84 9.41
CA ILE A 34 3.44 -8.53 9.33
C ILE A 34 3.54 -9.63 10.39
N LEU A 35 3.06 -9.37 11.62
CA LEU A 35 3.03 -10.40 12.66
C LEU A 35 2.09 -11.55 12.28
N GLY A 36 0.95 -11.27 11.65
CA GLY A 36 0.07 -12.32 11.10
C GLY A 36 0.84 -13.22 10.12
N ALA A 37 1.52 -12.62 9.14
CA ALA A 37 2.34 -13.37 8.18
C ALA A 37 3.52 -14.10 8.84
N ALA A 38 4.07 -13.59 9.94
CA ALA A 38 5.10 -14.28 10.70
C ALA A 38 4.57 -15.49 11.46
N VAL A 39 3.33 -15.42 11.98
CA VAL A 39 2.64 -16.55 12.65
C VAL A 39 2.26 -17.64 11.64
N ASP A 40 1.90 -17.26 10.42
CA ASP A 40 1.60 -18.18 9.32
C ASP A 40 2.86 -18.87 8.74
N GLY A 41 4.05 -18.46 9.18
CA GLY A 41 5.33 -19.04 8.75
C GLY A 41 5.90 -18.44 7.46
N ASP A 42 5.24 -17.44 6.88
CA ASP A 42 5.68 -16.77 5.64
C ASP A 42 6.90 -15.85 5.86
N ILE A 43 7.03 -15.29 7.07
CA ILE A 43 8.04 -14.27 7.40
C ILE A 43 8.78 -14.61 8.70
N PRO A 44 10.11 -14.72 8.67
CA PRO A 44 10.93 -14.86 9.87
C PRO A 44 10.80 -13.69 10.85
N THR A 45 10.72 -13.99 12.17
CA THR A 45 10.47 -12.99 13.22
C THR A 45 11.57 -11.92 13.34
N ASN A 46 12.81 -12.25 13.00
CA ASN A 46 13.94 -11.31 12.94
C ASN A 46 13.79 -10.25 11.84
N LEU A 47 13.00 -10.52 10.79
CA LEU A 47 12.76 -9.60 9.69
C LEU A 47 11.59 -8.65 9.93
N VAL A 48 10.75 -8.92 10.94
CA VAL A 48 9.55 -8.13 11.22
C VAL A 48 9.87 -6.64 11.37
N LEU A 49 10.89 -6.29 12.16
CA LEU A 49 11.25 -4.88 12.38
C LEU A 49 11.82 -4.22 11.12
N SER A 50 12.61 -4.95 10.34
CA SER A 50 13.19 -4.46 9.08
C SER A 50 12.10 -4.19 8.04
N LEU A 51 11.21 -5.16 7.83
CA LEU A 51 10.07 -5.04 6.89
C LEU A 51 9.08 -3.96 7.31
N LEU A 52 8.90 -3.74 8.61
CA LEU A 52 8.06 -2.67 9.14
C LEU A 52 8.67 -1.29 8.84
N GLY A 53 9.99 -1.13 9.02
CA GLY A 53 10.72 0.08 8.65
C GLY A 53 10.70 0.36 7.14
N LEU A 54 10.88 -0.69 6.33
CA LEU A 54 10.77 -0.64 4.86
C LEU A 54 9.34 -0.35 4.37
N GLY A 55 8.33 -0.54 5.22
CA GLY A 55 6.96 -0.13 4.93
C GLY A 55 6.71 1.38 5.07
N VAL A 56 7.58 2.14 5.74
CA VAL A 56 7.33 3.57 6.03
C VAL A 56 7.17 4.43 4.76
N PRO A 57 8.01 4.27 3.71
CA PRO A 57 7.83 5.01 2.45
C PRO A 57 6.47 4.74 1.77
N GLU A 58 5.98 3.50 1.83
CA GLU A 58 4.66 3.12 1.31
C GLU A 58 3.54 3.83 2.09
N MET A 59 3.60 3.82 3.43
CA MET A 59 2.64 4.53 4.29
C MET A 59 2.67 6.04 4.03
N ALA A 60 3.86 6.62 3.85
CA ALA A 60 4.04 8.05 3.62
C ALA A 60 3.35 8.53 2.33
N GLN A 61 3.16 7.68 1.33
CA GLN A 61 2.40 8.02 0.11
C GLN A 61 0.96 8.43 0.42
N LEU A 62 0.31 7.76 1.38
CA LEU A 62 -1.07 8.03 1.77
C LEU A 62 -1.16 9.06 2.91
N ILE A 63 -0.21 9.03 3.84
CA ILE A 63 -0.22 9.88 5.05
C ILE A 63 0.17 11.32 4.73
N LEU A 64 1.09 11.59 3.80
CA LEU A 64 1.54 12.95 3.52
C LEU A 64 0.40 13.87 3.02
N PRO A 65 -0.37 13.51 1.97
CA PRO A 65 -1.50 14.33 1.54
C PRO A 65 -2.58 14.44 2.62
N LEU A 66 -2.84 13.34 3.35
CA LEU A 66 -3.85 13.30 4.42
C LEU A 66 -3.47 14.21 5.60
N SER A 67 -2.20 14.21 6.00
CA SER A 67 -1.70 15.02 7.10
C SER A 67 -1.79 16.51 6.81
N LEU A 68 -1.46 16.93 5.57
CA LEU A 68 -1.63 18.32 5.14
C LEU A 68 -3.10 18.70 5.09
N PHE A 69 -3.95 17.82 4.55
CA PHE A 69 -5.39 18.05 4.44
C PHE A 69 -6.03 18.23 5.83
N LEU A 70 -5.81 17.30 6.77
CA LEU A 70 -6.33 17.42 8.12
C LEU A 70 -5.67 18.57 8.89
N GLY A 71 -4.38 18.82 8.69
CA GLY A 71 -3.66 19.94 9.32
C GLY A 71 -4.25 21.29 8.92
N LEU A 72 -4.49 21.50 7.63
CA LEU A 72 -5.18 22.69 7.12
C LEU A 72 -6.61 22.77 7.67
N LEU A 73 -7.36 21.67 7.63
CA LEU A 73 -8.74 21.64 8.08
C LEU A 73 -8.87 21.98 9.57
N MET A 74 -8.02 21.39 10.42
CA MET A 74 -7.99 21.62 11.86
C MET A 74 -7.54 23.03 12.22
N THR A 75 -6.49 23.53 11.58
CA THR A 75 -5.98 24.89 11.88
C THR A 75 -6.88 25.98 11.36
N LEU A 76 -7.33 25.92 10.11
CA LEU A 76 -8.29 26.89 9.59
C LEU A 76 -9.60 26.84 10.38
N GLY A 77 -10.11 25.64 10.70
CA GLY A 77 -11.29 25.48 11.54
C GLY A 77 -11.13 26.12 12.92
N LYS A 78 -9.97 25.94 13.57
CA LYS A 78 -9.64 26.60 14.85
C LYS A 78 -9.66 28.13 14.71
N LEU A 79 -8.97 28.66 13.71
CA LEU A 79 -8.90 30.11 13.44
C LEU A 79 -10.25 30.73 13.05
N TYR A 80 -11.17 29.95 12.48
CA TYR A 80 -12.57 30.36 12.27
C TYR A 80 -13.33 30.42 13.60
N THR A 81 -13.17 29.42 14.47
CA THR A 81 -13.87 29.40 15.78
C THR A 81 -13.35 30.48 16.75
N GLU A 82 -12.06 30.80 16.69
CA GLU A 82 -11.43 31.87 17.47
C GLU A 82 -11.62 33.25 16.83
N SER A 83 -12.42 33.33 15.75
CA SER A 83 -12.74 34.56 15.01
C SER A 83 -11.54 35.32 14.40
N GLU A 84 -10.35 34.73 14.37
CA GLU A 84 -9.16 35.34 13.75
C GLU A 84 -9.36 35.56 12.25
N ILE A 85 -9.90 34.56 11.53
CA ILE A 85 -10.18 34.70 10.09
C ILE A 85 -11.30 35.71 9.83
N THR A 86 -12.29 35.78 10.71
CA THR A 86 -13.37 36.77 10.63
C THR A 86 -12.82 38.20 10.74
N VAL A 87 -11.92 38.45 11.69
CA VAL A 87 -11.24 39.74 11.84
C VAL A 87 -10.34 40.05 10.63
N MET A 88 -9.59 39.06 10.13
CA MET A 88 -8.78 39.22 8.91
C MET A 88 -9.65 39.70 7.73
N HIS A 89 -10.81 39.09 7.53
CA HIS A 89 -11.75 39.50 6.48
C HIS A 89 -12.33 40.90 6.74
N ALA A 90 -12.61 41.28 7.99
CA ALA A 90 -13.06 42.62 8.34
C ALA A 90 -12.00 43.70 8.03
N CYS A 91 -10.71 43.38 8.15
CA CYS A 91 -9.60 44.25 7.76
C CYS A 91 -9.31 44.26 6.25
N GLY A 92 -10.19 43.67 5.42
CA GLY A 92 -10.06 43.68 3.96
C GLY A 92 -9.18 42.58 3.37
N LEU A 93 -8.74 41.60 4.18
CA LEU A 93 -7.91 40.50 3.72
C LEU A 93 -8.76 39.44 3.01
N SER A 94 -8.50 39.18 1.74
CA SER A 94 -9.27 38.22 0.95
C SER A 94 -8.87 36.77 1.21
N LYS A 95 -9.75 35.82 0.86
CA LYS A 95 -9.48 34.36 0.90
C LYS A 95 -8.21 33.96 0.13
N ALA A 96 -7.75 34.78 -0.81
CA ALA A 96 -6.52 34.53 -1.57
C ALA A 96 -5.29 34.38 -0.68
N VAL A 97 -5.25 35.02 0.50
CA VAL A 97 -4.13 34.85 1.44
C VAL A 97 -4.13 33.45 2.06
N LEU A 98 -5.30 32.92 2.40
CA LEU A 98 -5.46 31.55 2.92
C LEU A 98 -5.04 30.53 1.85
N VAL A 99 -5.51 30.71 0.61
CA VAL A 99 -5.10 29.86 -0.53
C VAL A 99 -3.60 29.94 -0.77
N LYS A 100 -3.00 31.14 -0.76
CA LYS A 100 -1.54 31.28 -0.90
C LYS A 100 -0.78 30.55 0.21
N ALA A 101 -1.21 30.65 1.46
CA ALA A 101 -0.58 29.93 2.57
C ALA A 101 -0.71 28.40 2.41
N ALA A 102 -1.90 27.91 2.04
CA ALA A 102 -2.13 26.50 1.77
C ALA A 102 -1.27 25.97 0.61
N MET A 103 -1.14 26.73 -0.48
CA MET A 103 -0.31 26.35 -1.64
C MET A 103 1.18 26.35 -1.34
N ILE A 104 1.66 27.24 -0.46
CA ILE A 104 3.06 27.20 0.02
C ILE A 104 3.31 25.90 0.80
N LEU A 105 2.41 25.52 1.71
CA LEU A 105 2.52 24.24 2.44
C LEU A 105 2.38 23.02 1.53
N ALA A 106 1.51 23.11 0.53
CA ALA A 106 1.34 22.09 -0.50
C ALA A 106 2.62 21.91 -1.33
N LEU A 107 3.34 23.00 -1.62
CA LEU A 107 4.63 22.92 -2.30
C LEU A 107 5.66 22.16 -1.45
N PHE A 108 5.76 22.46 -0.15
CA PHE A 108 6.68 21.75 0.75
C PHE A 108 6.31 20.27 0.88
N THR A 109 5.05 19.97 1.18
CA THR A 109 4.58 18.58 1.33
C THR A 109 4.64 17.81 0.01
N GLY A 110 4.34 18.49 -1.11
CA GLY A 110 4.39 17.93 -2.45
C GLY A 110 5.81 17.62 -2.90
N ALA A 111 6.79 18.45 -2.54
CA ALA A 111 8.20 18.15 -2.76
C ALA A 111 8.65 16.90 -2.00
N VAL A 112 8.27 16.77 -0.72
CA VAL A 112 8.57 15.57 0.09
C VAL A 112 7.87 14.34 -0.48
N ALA A 113 6.60 14.46 -0.88
CA ALA A 113 5.85 13.38 -1.51
C ALA A 113 6.47 12.96 -2.86
N ALA A 114 6.93 13.92 -3.67
CA ALA A 114 7.59 13.65 -4.95
C ALA A 114 8.91 12.89 -4.75
N VAL A 115 9.75 13.31 -3.79
CA VAL A 115 10.98 12.60 -3.44
C VAL A 115 10.66 11.19 -2.93
N ASN A 116 9.64 11.05 -2.10
CA ASN A 116 9.21 9.75 -1.57
C ASN A 116 8.79 8.80 -2.70
N VAL A 117 7.97 9.28 -3.63
CA VAL A 117 7.43 8.46 -4.73
C VAL A 117 8.49 8.15 -5.80
N MET A 118 9.41 9.08 -6.09
CA MET A 118 10.41 8.88 -7.14
C MET A 118 11.58 8.01 -6.70
N TRP A 119 12.01 8.11 -5.44
CA TRP A 119 13.22 7.45 -4.95
C TRP A 119 12.97 6.52 -3.77
N ALA A 120 12.35 7.01 -2.68
CA ALA A 120 12.25 6.25 -1.45
C ALA A 120 11.35 5.01 -1.59
N GLY A 121 10.20 5.13 -2.26
CA GLY A 121 9.27 4.04 -2.53
C GLY A 121 9.94 2.90 -3.32
N PRO A 122 10.44 3.15 -4.54
CA PRO A 122 11.10 2.11 -5.35
C PRO A 122 12.35 1.52 -4.71
N TRP A 123 13.09 2.30 -3.93
CA TRP A 123 14.22 1.77 -3.15
C TRP A 123 13.75 0.82 -2.06
N SER A 124 12.73 1.22 -1.30
CA SER A 124 12.18 0.42 -0.20
C SER A 124 11.56 -0.87 -0.69
N SER A 125 10.76 -0.82 -1.77
CA SER A 125 10.12 -2.00 -2.34
C SER A 125 11.15 -2.99 -2.89
N ARG A 126 12.19 -2.52 -3.60
CA ARG A 126 13.27 -3.41 -4.08
C ARG A 126 14.02 -4.09 -2.94
N HIS A 127 14.34 -3.34 -1.88
CA HIS A 127 15.06 -3.92 -0.75
C HIS A 127 14.17 -4.85 0.09
N GLN A 128 12.88 -4.54 0.22
CA GLN A 128 11.91 -5.41 0.86
C GLN A 128 11.84 -6.78 0.16
N ASP A 129 11.81 -6.77 -1.17
CA ASP A 129 11.74 -7.99 -1.97
C ASP A 129 13.03 -8.79 -1.95
N GLU A 130 14.19 -8.14 -1.99
CA GLU A 130 15.49 -8.78 -1.83
C GLU A 130 15.60 -9.51 -0.48
N VAL A 131 15.22 -8.84 0.60
CA VAL A 131 15.21 -9.40 1.96
C VAL A 131 14.22 -10.57 2.07
N LEU A 132 13.03 -10.46 1.47
CA LEU A 132 12.05 -11.55 1.45
C LEU A 132 12.52 -12.74 0.59
N ALA A 133 13.15 -12.47 -0.55
CA ALA A 133 13.69 -13.51 -1.44
C ALA A 133 14.82 -14.28 -0.75
N GLU A 134 15.74 -13.57 -0.06
CA GLU A 134 16.79 -14.20 0.72
C GLU A 134 16.24 -15.02 1.89
N ALA A 135 15.19 -14.53 2.56
CA ALA A 135 14.53 -15.24 3.65
C ALA A 135 13.88 -16.55 3.18
N LYS A 136 13.22 -16.52 2.02
CA LYS A 136 12.60 -17.71 1.40
C LYS A 136 13.64 -18.68 0.83
N ALA A 137 14.73 -18.15 0.29
CA ALA A 137 15.82 -18.95 -0.26
C ALA A 137 16.58 -19.71 0.84
N ASN A 138 16.70 -19.14 2.05
CA ASN A 138 17.37 -19.75 3.19
C ASN A 138 16.50 -20.79 3.91
N PRO A 139 16.72 -22.10 3.71
CA PRO A 139 15.79 -23.14 4.17
C PRO A 139 15.74 -23.32 5.69
N GLY A 140 16.75 -22.79 6.41
CA GLY A 140 16.80 -22.83 7.88
C GLY A 140 15.73 -21.98 8.56
N MET A 141 15.10 -21.03 7.84
CA MET A 141 14.02 -20.21 8.39
C MET A 141 12.62 -20.64 7.91
N ALA A 142 12.51 -21.23 6.71
CA ALA A 142 11.25 -21.80 6.21
C ALA A 142 10.84 -23.11 6.92
N ALA A 143 11.79 -23.79 7.56
CA ALA A 143 11.55 -24.98 8.38
C ALA A 143 10.94 -24.68 9.76
N LEU A 144 10.58 -23.43 10.06
CA LEU A 144 10.08 -23.02 11.37
C LEU A 144 8.58 -23.29 11.60
N ALA A 145 7.84 -23.78 10.59
CA ALA A 145 6.44 -24.16 10.77
C ALA A 145 6.31 -25.62 11.24
N GLN A 146 6.94 -25.94 12.37
CA GLN A 146 6.76 -27.22 13.04
C GLN A 146 5.27 -27.45 13.34
N GLY A 147 4.74 -28.62 12.98
CA GLY A 147 3.35 -28.99 13.27
C GLY A 147 2.29 -28.30 12.41
N GLN A 148 2.66 -27.66 11.30
CA GLN A 148 1.72 -27.08 10.34
C GLN A 148 1.87 -27.70 8.95
N PHE A 149 0.76 -27.77 8.21
CA PHE A 149 0.76 -28.21 6.82
C PHE A 149 1.16 -27.03 5.92
N GLN A 150 2.34 -27.12 5.32
CA GLN A 150 2.87 -26.12 4.40
C GLN A 150 2.60 -26.54 2.96
N GLN A 151 1.89 -25.71 2.20
CA GLN A 151 1.60 -25.97 0.79
C GLN A 151 2.67 -25.31 -0.09
N ALA A 152 3.21 -26.06 -1.06
CA ALA A 152 4.08 -25.47 -2.08
C ALA A 152 3.27 -24.44 -2.90
N SER A 153 3.91 -23.35 -3.37
CA SER A 153 3.18 -22.24 -4.02
C SER A 153 2.42 -22.64 -5.30
N ASP A 154 2.77 -23.76 -5.93
CA ASP A 154 2.07 -24.34 -7.10
C ASP A 154 0.81 -25.14 -6.69
N GLY A 155 0.53 -25.27 -5.39
CA GLY A 155 -0.55 -26.09 -4.83
C GLY A 155 -0.42 -27.59 -5.11
N SER A 156 0.68 -28.02 -5.74
CA SER A 156 0.90 -29.39 -6.20
C SER A 156 1.35 -30.33 -5.08
N ALA A 157 1.97 -29.79 -4.02
CA ALA A 157 2.52 -30.53 -2.90
C ALA A 157 2.16 -29.87 -1.56
N VAL A 158 1.95 -30.70 -0.53
CA VAL A 158 1.77 -30.30 0.87
C VAL A 158 2.82 -31.05 1.68
N LEU A 159 3.61 -30.32 2.47
CA LEU A 159 4.64 -30.83 3.36
C LEU A 159 4.22 -30.59 4.81
N PHE A 160 4.38 -31.61 5.65
CA PHE A 160 4.18 -31.53 7.08
C PHE A 160 5.38 -32.16 7.78
N ILE A 161 5.85 -31.49 8.83
CA ILE A 161 6.99 -31.92 9.63
C ILE A 161 6.60 -31.78 11.10
N GLU A 162 6.68 -32.86 11.86
CA GLU A 162 6.29 -32.87 13.27
C GLU A 162 7.35 -32.25 14.18
N ASN A 163 8.64 -32.55 13.94
CA ASN A 163 9.75 -32.05 14.75
C ASN A 163 10.94 -31.64 13.87
N VAL A 164 11.56 -30.50 14.21
CA VAL A 164 12.72 -29.96 13.51
C VAL A 164 13.88 -29.79 14.50
N ASN A 165 14.98 -30.51 14.26
CA ASN A 165 16.23 -30.37 14.99
C ASN A 165 17.32 -29.83 14.06
N GLY A 166 17.39 -28.50 13.96
CA GLY A 166 18.32 -27.81 13.06
C GLY A 166 18.01 -28.08 11.59
N LYS A 167 18.85 -28.89 10.92
CA LYS A 167 18.65 -29.28 9.50
C LYS A 167 17.98 -30.64 9.30
N ARG A 168 17.76 -31.40 10.37
CA ARG A 168 17.07 -32.69 10.32
C ARG A 168 15.62 -32.55 10.76
N PHE A 169 14.75 -33.18 10.00
CA PHE A 169 13.33 -33.30 10.23
C PHE A 169 13.03 -34.70 10.73
N HIS A 170 12.06 -34.81 11.63
CA HIS A 170 11.49 -36.07 12.09
C HIS A 170 10.00 -36.11 11.73
N ASP A 171 9.55 -37.29 11.31
CA ASP A 171 8.18 -37.57 10.89
C ASP A 171 7.70 -36.62 9.78
N VAL A 172 8.24 -36.87 8.59
CA VAL A 172 7.98 -36.07 7.40
C VAL A 172 6.82 -36.70 6.62
N PHE A 173 5.81 -35.88 6.35
CA PHE A 173 4.68 -36.22 5.50
C PHE A 173 4.65 -35.30 4.29
N LEU A 174 4.69 -35.87 3.08
CA LEU A 174 4.65 -35.13 1.82
C LEU A 174 3.53 -35.69 0.94
N ALA A 175 2.50 -34.89 0.66
CA ALA A 175 1.40 -35.25 -0.22
C ALA A 175 1.45 -34.45 -1.52
N GLN A 176 1.52 -35.13 -2.65
CA GLN A 176 1.43 -34.55 -4.00
C GLN A 176 0.06 -34.89 -4.59
N LEU A 177 -0.88 -33.95 -4.50
CA LEU A 177 -2.29 -34.16 -4.89
C LEU A 177 -2.56 -33.81 -6.35
N LYS A 178 -1.79 -32.88 -6.93
CA LYS A 178 -1.90 -32.44 -8.33
C LYS A 178 -0.58 -32.67 -9.06
N PRO A 179 -0.30 -33.91 -9.48
CA PRO A 179 0.91 -34.22 -10.23
C PRO A 179 0.95 -33.48 -11.57
N LYS A 180 2.14 -33.04 -11.99
CA LYS A 180 2.37 -32.54 -13.36
C LYS A 180 2.53 -33.73 -14.32
N GLY A 181 1.82 -33.70 -15.44
CA GLY A 181 1.88 -34.73 -16.48
C GLY A 181 1.04 -35.97 -16.16
N ASN A 182 1.56 -37.16 -16.50
CA ASN A 182 0.86 -38.45 -16.34
C ASN A 182 1.19 -39.17 -15.00
N ALA A 183 1.74 -38.44 -14.02
CA ALA A 183 2.04 -39.00 -12.70
C ALA A 183 0.75 -39.13 -11.87
N ARG A 184 0.69 -40.14 -11.00
CA ARG A 184 -0.44 -40.35 -10.08
C ARG A 184 -0.24 -39.53 -8.80
N PRO A 185 -1.31 -39.16 -8.08
CA PRO A 185 -1.18 -38.57 -6.76
C PRO A 185 -0.36 -39.49 -5.87
N SER A 186 0.53 -38.90 -5.07
CA SER A 186 1.42 -39.69 -4.21
C SER A 186 1.55 -39.09 -2.83
N VAL A 187 1.53 -39.94 -1.82
CA VAL A 187 1.78 -39.59 -0.42
C VAL A 187 3.05 -40.29 0.02
N VAL A 188 3.97 -39.55 0.62
CA VAL A 188 5.24 -40.05 1.12
C VAL A 188 5.26 -39.80 2.62
N VAL A 189 5.55 -40.84 3.38
CA VAL A 189 5.80 -40.78 4.83
C VAL A 189 7.23 -41.26 5.07
N ALA A 190 8.00 -40.52 5.87
CA ALA A 190 9.37 -40.88 6.21
C ALA A 190 9.71 -40.50 7.65
N ASP A 191 10.54 -41.32 8.30
CA ASP A 191 10.94 -41.13 9.69
C ASP A 191 11.85 -39.92 9.87
N SER A 192 12.68 -39.63 8.87
CA SER A 192 13.55 -38.47 8.89
C SER A 192 13.75 -37.84 7.51
N GLY A 193 14.11 -36.56 7.51
CA GLY A 193 14.44 -35.84 6.29
C GLY A 193 15.48 -34.75 6.49
N GLU A 194 16.17 -34.37 5.42
CA GLU A 194 17.10 -33.25 5.39
C GLU A 194 16.83 -32.40 4.15
N LEU A 195 16.71 -31.09 4.36
CA LEU A 195 16.55 -30.12 3.27
C LEU A 195 17.91 -29.56 2.89
N THR A 196 18.31 -29.81 1.66
CA THR A 196 19.56 -29.31 1.08
C THR A 196 19.26 -28.43 -0.12
N GLN A 197 20.01 -27.34 -0.27
CA GLN A 197 19.94 -26.49 -1.43
C GLN A 197 21.10 -26.81 -2.37
N LYS A 198 20.80 -27.10 -3.65
CA LYS A 198 21.87 -27.23 -4.66
C LYS A 198 22.40 -25.85 -5.03
N LYS A 199 23.62 -25.81 -5.60
CA LYS A 199 24.24 -24.57 -6.11
C LYS A 199 23.39 -23.81 -7.15
N ASP A 200 22.43 -24.50 -7.77
CA ASP A 200 21.43 -23.97 -8.71
C ASP A 200 20.17 -23.39 -8.01
N GLY A 201 20.21 -23.20 -6.69
CA GLY A 201 19.09 -22.65 -5.91
C GLY A 201 17.91 -23.61 -5.69
N SER A 202 17.84 -24.75 -6.43
CA SER A 202 16.79 -25.75 -6.27
C SER A 202 16.82 -26.39 -4.88
N GLN A 203 15.66 -26.48 -4.23
CA GLN A 203 15.49 -27.10 -2.92
C GLN A 203 15.26 -28.61 -3.09
N VAL A 204 16.08 -29.42 -2.42
CA VAL A 204 16.03 -30.88 -2.46
C VAL A 204 15.79 -31.40 -1.06
N VAL A 205 14.65 -32.06 -0.86
CA VAL A 205 14.37 -32.82 0.36
C VAL A 205 14.87 -34.24 0.16
N THR A 206 15.82 -34.64 0.99
CA THR A 206 16.27 -36.02 1.11
C THR A 206 15.57 -36.64 2.31
N MET A 207 14.62 -37.53 2.06
CA MET A 207 13.93 -38.33 3.09
C MET A 207 14.64 -39.66 3.27
N ASN A 208 14.84 -40.07 4.52
CA ASN A 208 15.46 -41.33 4.88
C ASN A 208 14.42 -42.23 5.56
N GLN A 209 14.40 -43.49 5.14
CA GLN A 209 13.53 -44.56 5.63
C GLN A 209 12.05 -44.16 5.62
N GLY A 210 11.38 -44.51 4.53
CA GLY A 210 9.97 -44.19 4.38
C GLY A 210 9.27 -45.03 3.34
N THR A 211 7.97 -44.80 3.24
CA THR A 211 7.09 -45.49 2.30
C THR A 211 6.38 -44.46 1.44
N ARG A 212 6.43 -44.68 0.12
CA ARG A 212 5.70 -43.89 -0.87
C ARG A 212 4.49 -44.68 -1.35
N PHE A 213 3.32 -44.08 -1.16
CA PHE A 213 2.03 -44.58 -1.64
C PHE A 213 1.64 -43.78 -2.88
N GLU A 214 1.55 -44.43 -4.03
CA GLU A 214 1.04 -43.81 -5.26
C GLU A 214 -0.28 -44.46 -5.65
N GLY A 215 -1.31 -43.64 -5.90
CA GLY A 215 -2.63 -44.16 -6.21
C GLY A 215 -3.72 -43.11 -6.04
N THR A 216 -4.94 -43.49 -6.37
CA THR A 216 -6.14 -42.68 -6.11
C THR A 216 -7.08 -43.48 -5.23
N ALA A 217 -7.80 -42.83 -4.31
CA ALA A 217 -8.73 -43.53 -3.41
C ALA A 217 -9.84 -44.32 -4.13
N MET A 218 -10.13 -43.99 -5.40
CA MET A 218 -11.15 -44.66 -6.22
C MET A 218 -10.67 -45.97 -6.88
N LEU A 219 -9.39 -46.11 -7.18
CA LEU A 219 -8.84 -47.26 -7.89
C LEU A 219 -7.99 -48.07 -6.90
N ARG A 220 -8.24 -49.38 -6.77
CA ARG A 220 -7.50 -50.28 -5.85
C ARG A 220 -6.10 -50.65 -6.38
N ASP A 221 -5.48 -49.79 -7.17
CA ASP A 221 -4.22 -50.03 -7.88
C ASP A 221 -3.05 -49.24 -7.25
N PHE A 222 -2.93 -49.33 -5.93
CA PHE A 222 -1.87 -48.68 -5.17
C PHE A 222 -0.50 -49.27 -5.48
N ARG A 223 0.47 -48.40 -5.74
CA ARG A 223 1.89 -48.76 -5.78
C ARG A 223 2.54 -48.31 -4.48
N ILE A 224 2.99 -49.27 -3.69
CA ILE A 224 3.67 -49.04 -2.41
C ILE A 224 5.16 -49.26 -2.64
N THR A 225 5.97 -48.25 -2.35
CA THR A 225 7.44 -48.32 -2.51
C THR A 225 8.10 -47.98 -1.19
N ASP A 226 8.76 -48.97 -0.59
CA ASP A 226 9.63 -48.74 0.57
C ASP A 226 10.99 -48.27 0.08
N PHE A 227 11.45 -47.13 0.58
CA PHE A 227 12.72 -46.53 0.19
C PHE A 227 13.63 -46.32 1.40
N LYS A 228 14.93 -46.51 1.19
CA LYS A 228 15.95 -46.13 2.18
C LYS A 228 16.31 -44.66 2.09
N ASN A 229 16.56 -44.16 0.88
CA ASN A 229 16.81 -42.75 0.59
C ASN A 229 15.92 -42.33 -0.58
N TYR A 230 15.14 -41.27 -0.37
CA TYR A 230 14.30 -40.69 -1.40
C TYR A 230 14.60 -39.20 -1.52
N GLN A 231 15.07 -38.79 -2.69
CA GLN A 231 15.29 -37.37 -2.99
C GLN A 231 14.14 -36.84 -3.83
N ALA A 232 13.44 -35.86 -3.29
CA ALA A 232 12.44 -35.10 -4.01
C ALA A 232 12.93 -33.66 -4.19
N ILE A 233 12.84 -33.14 -5.41
CA ILE A 233 13.08 -31.73 -5.67
C ILE A 233 11.76 -31.01 -5.35
N ILE A 234 11.72 -30.26 -4.25
CA ILE A 234 10.59 -29.40 -3.91
C ILE A 234 10.79 -28.08 -4.65
N GLY A 235 10.66 -28.14 -5.97
CA GLY A 235 10.71 -26.98 -6.85
C GLY A 235 12.05 -26.24 -6.89
N HIS A 236 12.28 -25.60 -8.02
CA HIS A 236 13.16 -24.45 -8.12
C HIS A 236 12.23 -23.24 -8.02
N GLN A 237 12.18 -22.61 -6.84
CA GLN A 237 11.84 -21.20 -6.79
C GLN A 237 13.16 -20.46 -6.77
N ALA A 238 13.71 -20.16 -7.94
CA ALA A 238 14.08 -18.77 -8.10
C ALA A 238 12.80 -18.02 -7.76
N VAL A 239 12.77 -17.39 -6.59
CA VAL A 239 11.97 -16.19 -6.42
C VAL A 239 12.59 -15.26 -7.44
N ALA A 240 12.21 -15.43 -8.71
CA ALA A 240 12.32 -14.39 -9.68
C ALA A 240 11.47 -13.31 -9.01
N SER A 241 12.14 -12.35 -8.38
CA SER A 241 11.58 -11.04 -8.09
C SER A 241 10.68 -10.77 -9.27
N ASP A 242 9.36 -10.75 -9.06
CA ASP A 242 8.41 -10.74 -10.16
C ASP A 242 8.89 -9.60 -11.07
N PRO A 243 9.44 -9.90 -12.26
CA PRO A 243 10.06 -8.86 -13.08
C PRO A 243 9.03 -7.81 -13.50
N ASP A 244 7.76 -8.14 -13.29
CA ASP A 244 6.56 -7.39 -13.57
C ASP A 244 5.98 -6.69 -12.31
N ASP A 245 6.67 -6.72 -11.15
CA ASP A 245 6.29 -5.90 -10.00
C ASP A 245 6.62 -4.43 -10.26
N THR A 246 5.65 -3.79 -10.87
CA THR A 246 5.70 -2.37 -11.25
C THR A 246 5.90 -1.43 -10.06
N GLU A 247 5.58 -1.85 -8.83
CA GLU A 247 5.77 -1.02 -7.64
C GLU A 247 7.27 -0.82 -7.31
N GLN A 248 8.14 -1.74 -7.74
CA GLN A 248 9.58 -1.68 -7.55
C GLN A 248 10.31 -0.84 -8.62
N MET A 249 9.65 -0.63 -9.76
CA MET A 249 10.28 0.02 -10.90
C MET A 249 10.56 1.50 -10.60
N GLY A 250 11.76 1.95 -10.96
CA GLY A 250 12.09 3.37 -10.96
C GLY A 250 11.29 4.14 -12.01
N MET A 251 11.13 5.44 -11.81
CA MET A 251 10.32 6.29 -12.70
C MET A 251 10.72 6.20 -14.18
N ARG A 252 12.03 6.10 -14.47
CA ARG A 252 12.54 5.98 -15.84
C ARG A 252 12.20 4.64 -16.50
N ALA A 253 12.16 3.57 -15.70
CA ALA A 253 11.78 2.25 -16.19
C ALA A 253 10.28 2.22 -16.50
N LEU A 254 9.45 2.74 -15.58
CA LEU A 254 8.00 2.87 -15.78
C LEU A 254 7.62 3.66 -17.04
N TRP A 255 8.39 4.69 -17.40
CA TRP A 255 8.14 5.46 -18.61
C TRP A 255 8.42 4.67 -19.90
N ARG A 256 9.36 3.71 -19.87
CA ARG A 256 9.75 2.92 -21.04
C ARG A 256 8.94 1.64 -21.20
N THR A 257 8.41 1.13 -20.10
CA THR A 257 7.62 -0.10 -20.08
C THR A 257 6.17 0.19 -20.46
N ASP A 258 5.74 -0.25 -21.65
CA ASP A 258 4.36 -0.05 -22.13
C ASP A 258 3.44 -1.22 -21.73
N THR A 259 3.40 -1.53 -20.43
CA THR A 259 2.44 -2.49 -19.86
C THR A 259 1.33 -1.75 -19.12
N ASP A 260 0.12 -2.32 -19.10
CA ASP A 260 -1.03 -1.70 -18.43
C ASP A 260 -0.77 -1.42 -16.94
N ARG A 261 -0.07 -2.34 -16.27
CA ARG A 261 0.36 -2.19 -14.87
C ARG A 261 1.35 -1.03 -14.71
N ALA A 262 2.34 -0.92 -15.59
CA ALA A 262 3.36 0.13 -15.50
C ALA A 262 2.75 1.52 -15.74
N ARG A 263 1.82 1.62 -16.72
CA ARG A 263 1.06 2.86 -16.96
C ARG A 263 0.19 3.24 -15.77
N ALA A 264 -0.51 2.28 -15.18
CA ALA A 264 -1.34 2.52 -14.00
C ALA A 264 -0.51 3.01 -12.81
N GLU A 265 0.64 2.39 -12.56
CA GLU A 265 1.54 2.79 -11.47
C GLU A 265 2.18 4.16 -11.72
N LEU A 266 2.60 4.46 -12.96
CA LEU A 266 3.13 5.77 -13.33
C LEU A 266 2.11 6.88 -13.08
N HIS A 267 0.86 6.70 -13.52
CA HIS A 267 -0.20 7.69 -13.31
C HIS A 267 -0.64 7.80 -11.85
N TRP A 268 -0.60 6.68 -11.10
CA TRP A 268 -0.83 6.67 -9.66
C TRP A 268 0.19 7.54 -8.93
N ARG A 269 1.48 7.39 -9.24
CA ARG A 269 2.58 8.17 -8.66
C ARG A 269 2.45 9.67 -8.91
N PHE A 270 2.10 10.06 -10.14
CA PHE A 270 1.81 11.46 -10.45
C PHE A 270 0.58 11.98 -9.71
N THR A 271 -0.47 11.15 -9.62
CA THR A 271 -1.70 11.49 -8.92
C THR A 271 -1.44 11.73 -7.43
N LEU A 272 -0.63 10.90 -6.77
CA LEU A 272 -0.28 11.09 -5.35
C LEU A 272 0.35 12.47 -5.08
N VAL A 273 1.25 12.93 -5.96
CA VAL A 273 1.86 14.27 -5.84
C VAL A 273 0.85 15.37 -6.17
N ALA A 274 0.06 15.21 -7.24
CA ALA A 274 -0.97 16.18 -7.63
C ALA A 274 -2.06 16.35 -6.56
N THR A 275 -2.41 15.26 -5.86
CA THR A 275 -3.42 15.22 -4.79
C THR A 275 -3.09 16.20 -3.67
N VAL A 276 -1.81 16.36 -3.32
CA VAL A 276 -1.38 17.30 -2.28
C VAL A 276 -1.87 18.73 -2.60
N PHE A 277 -1.73 19.14 -3.86
CA PHE A 277 -2.14 20.48 -4.31
C PHE A 277 -3.66 20.59 -4.43
N ILE A 278 -4.31 19.58 -5.02
CA ILE A 278 -5.78 19.56 -5.20
C ILE A 278 -6.48 19.62 -3.84
N MET A 279 -6.06 18.79 -2.87
CA MET A 279 -6.65 18.73 -1.55
C MET A 279 -6.37 20.00 -0.73
N ALA A 280 -5.16 20.57 -0.83
CA ALA A 280 -4.84 21.84 -0.19
C ALA A 280 -5.67 23.01 -0.75
N LEU A 281 -6.01 22.99 -2.04
CA LEU A 281 -6.91 23.99 -2.63
C LEU A 281 -8.36 23.78 -2.19
N MET A 282 -8.79 22.52 -2.13
CA MET A 282 -10.16 22.13 -1.81
C MET A 282 -10.53 22.38 -0.34
N VAL A 283 -9.58 22.20 0.57
CA VAL A 283 -9.83 22.32 2.02
C VAL A 283 -10.12 23.75 2.46
N VAL A 284 -9.56 24.77 1.80
CA VAL A 284 -9.70 26.18 2.19
C VAL A 284 -11.18 26.61 2.28
N PRO A 285 -12.03 26.45 1.24
CA PRO A 285 -13.44 26.80 1.34
C PRO A 285 -14.25 25.85 2.24
N LEU A 286 -13.82 24.59 2.40
CA LEU A 286 -14.52 23.60 3.22
C LEU A 286 -14.19 23.69 4.71
N SER A 287 -13.16 24.45 5.09
CA SER A 287 -12.73 24.63 6.48
C SER A 287 -13.56 25.64 7.28
N VAL A 288 -14.56 26.25 6.65
CA VAL A 288 -15.44 27.23 7.31
C VAL A 288 -16.33 26.48 8.31
N VAL A 289 -16.09 26.69 9.60
CA VAL A 289 -16.89 26.11 10.69
C VAL A 289 -17.78 27.19 11.27
N ASN A 290 -19.09 26.93 11.30
CA ASN A 290 -20.01 27.76 12.07
C ASN A 290 -19.79 27.50 13.57
N PRO A 291 -19.63 28.53 14.42
CA PRO A 291 -19.43 28.34 15.87
C PRO A 291 -20.54 27.52 16.57
N ARG A 292 -21.71 27.41 15.91
CA ARG A 292 -22.89 26.68 16.40
C ARG A 292 -22.95 25.21 15.92
N GLN A 293 -22.09 24.80 14.99
CA GLN A 293 -21.99 23.42 14.52
C GLN A 293 -20.76 22.78 15.18
N GLY A 294 -20.89 21.53 15.64
CA GLY A 294 -19.76 20.80 16.21
C GLY A 294 -18.58 20.75 15.23
N ARG A 295 -17.35 20.96 15.75
CA ARG A 295 -16.11 21.02 14.94
C ARG A 295 -15.96 19.83 14.01
N VAL A 296 -16.16 18.61 14.53
CA VAL A 296 -16.04 17.36 13.76
C VAL A 296 -17.12 17.21 12.70
N LEU A 297 -18.36 17.60 13.02
CA LEU A 297 -19.49 17.49 12.08
C LEU A 297 -19.29 18.40 10.85
N SER A 298 -18.69 19.57 11.07
CA SER A 298 -18.38 20.53 10.01
C SER A 298 -17.25 20.05 9.08
N MET A 299 -16.38 19.15 9.57
CA MET A 299 -15.26 18.57 8.82
C MET A 299 -15.65 17.33 8.02
N LEU A 300 -16.76 16.69 8.38
CA LEU A 300 -17.22 15.42 7.80
C LEU A 300 -17.36 15.47 6.27
N PRO A 301 -17.97 16.50 5.65
CA PRO A 301 -18.08 16.56 4.19
C PRO A 301 -16.71 16.59 3.49
N ALA A 302 -15.75 17.31 4.08
CA ALA A 302 -14.40 17.40 3.55
C ALA A 302 -13.67 16.04 3.65
N MET A 303 -13.80 15.36 4.80
CA MET A 303 -13.24 14.02 5.00
C MET A 303 -13.85 12.98 4.06
N LEU A 304 -15.17 13.04 3.81
CA LEU A 304 -15.83 12.16 2.85
C LEU A 304 -15.33 12.41 1.42
N LEU A 305 -15.15 13.67 1.00
CA LEU A 305 -14.61 13.97 -0.32
C LEU A 305 -13.18 13.46 -0.49
N TYR A 306 -12.35 13.56 0.56
CA TYR A 306 -11.02 12.96 0.55
C TYR A 306 -11.09 11.42 0.43
N LEU A 307 -11.95 10.78 1.22
CA LEU A 307 -12.13 9.32 1.20
C LEU A 307 -12.60 8.85 -0.18
N VAL A 308 -13.63 9.49 -0.74
CA VAL A 308 -14.17 9.16 -2.07
C VAL A 308 -13.09 9.32 -3.14
N PHE A 309 -12.29 10.39 -3.09
CA PHE A 309 -11.17 10.58 -4.02
C PHE A 309 -10.19 9.40 -3.97
N PHE A 310 -9.72 9.02 -2.78
CA PHE A 310 -8.76 7.92 -2.65
C PHE A 310 -9.35 6.56 -3.03
N LEU A 311 -10.61 6.29 -2.70
CA LEU A 311 -11.28 5.06 -3.10
C LEU A 311 -11.41 4.96 -4.63
N LEU A 312 -11.78 6.06 -5.30
CA LEU A 312 -11.86 6.09 -6.76
C LEU A 312 -10.50 5.88 -7.41
N GLN A 313 -9.46 6.59 -6.94
CA GLN A 313 -8.11 6.45 -7.51
C GLN A 313 -7.53 5.05 -7.28
N THR A 314 -7.74 4.46 -6.09
CA THR A 314 -7.29 3.09 -5.79
C THR A 314 -8.03 2.06 -6.64
N SER A 315 -9.34 2.25 -6.85
CA SER A 315 -10.15 1.41 -7.74
C SER A 315 -9.67 1.50 -9.18
N ILE A 316 -9.33 2.71 -9.65
CA ILE A 316 -8.79 2.91 -11.00
C ILE A 316 -7.41 2.28 -11.15
N LYS A 317 -6.51 2.42 -10.17
CA LYS A 317 -5.21 1.73 -10.18
C LYS A 317 -5.40 0.21 -10.31
N SER A 318 -6.29 -0.36 -9.50
CA SER A 318 -6.55 -1.82 -9.49
C SER A 318 -7.16 -2.32 -10.81
N ASN A 319 -8.14 -1.59 -11.37
CA ASN A 319 -8.79 -1.99 -12.62
C ASN A 319 -7.92 -1.69 -13.86
N GLY A 320 -7.15 -0.60 -13.81
CA GLY A 320 -6.19 -0.21 -14.82
C GLY A 320 -5.04 -1.20 -14.95
N GLY A 321 -4.48 -1.66 -13.83
CA GLY A 321 -3.47 -2.72 -13.82
C GLY A 321 -3.98 -4.09 -14.31
N LYS A 322 -5.30 -4.27 -14.44
CA LYS A 322 -5.94 -5.47 -15.03
C LYS A 322 -6.30 -5.27 -16.51
N GLY A 323 -5.95 -4.13 -17.12
CA GLY A 323 -6.25 -3.82 -18.53
C GLY A 323 -7.74 -3.54 -18.81
N LYS A 324 -8.58 -3.33 -17.79
CA LYS A 324 -10.03 -3.08 -17.99
C LYS A 324 -10.36 -1.66 -18.42
N ILE A 325 -9.54 -0.71 -17.99
CA ILE A 325 -9.72 0.73 -18.22
C ILE A 325 -8.37 1.36 -18.50
N ASP A 326 -8.35 2.40 -19.33
CA ASP A 326 -7.15 3.22 -19.52
C ASP A 326 -6.91 4.07 -18.25
N PRO A 327 -5.81 3.85 -17.52
CA PRO A 327 -5.50 4.61 -16.31
C PRO A 327 -5.29 6.10 -16.60
N MET A 328 -4.78 6.45 -17.79
CA MET A 328 -4.50 7.85 -18.15
C MET A 328 -5.79 8.66 -18.19
N ILE A 329 -6.82 8.16 -18.88
CA ILE A 329 -8.08 8.91 -19.05
C ILE A 329 -8.80 9.03 -17.71
N TRP A 330 -8.93 7.94 -16.96
CA TRP A 330 -9.72 7.93 -15.73
C TRP A 330 -9.04 8.61 -14.55
N MET A 331 -7.74 8.40 -14.31
CA MET A 331 -7.06 9.04 -13.18
C MET A 331 -6.99 10.56 -13.36
N TRP A 332 -6.62 11.03 -14.56
CA TRP A 332 -6.56 12.46 -14.86
C TRP A 332 -7.96 13.07 -14.95
N GLY A 333 -8.96 12.33 -15.46
CA GLY A 333 -10.35 12.76 -15.44
C GLY A 333 -10.84 13.09 -14.03
N ILE A 334 -10.54 12.22 -13.05
CA ILE A 334 -10.89 12.47 -11.64
C ILE A 334 -10.08 13.62 -11.05
N ASN A 335 -8.78 13.69 -11.33
CA ASN A 335 -7.94 14.80 -10.85
C ASN A 335 -8.45 16.15 -11.37
N LEU A 336 -8.80 16.23 -12.66
CA LEU A 336 -9.36 17.42 -13.27
C LEU A 336 -10.74 17.74 -12.73
N LEU A 337 -11.59 16.74 -12.48
CA LEU A 337 -12.90 16.93 -11.85
C LEU A 337 -12.77 17.53 -10.45
N TYR A 338 -11.89 16.98 -9.61
CA TYR A 338 -11.66 17.49 -8.26
C TYR A 338 -10.98 18.85 -8.27
N PHE A 339 -10.05 19.09 -9.20
CA PHE A 339 -9.45 20.41 -9.38
C PHE A 339 -10.49 21.45 -9.81
N ALA A 340 -11.35 21.13 -10.77
CA ALA A 340 -12.45 22.00 -11.19
C ALA A 340 -13.43 22.28 -10.04
N LEU A 341 -13.78 21.25 -9.25
CA LEU A 341 -14.60 21.41 -8.05
C LEU A 341 -13.92 22.32 -7.02
N ALA A 342 -12.63 22.14 -6.76
CA ALA A 342 -11.87 22.97 -5.84
C ALA A 342 -11.83 24.44 -6.29
N VAL A 343 -11.60 24.69 -7.58
CA VAL A 343 -11.63 26.03 -8.16
C VAL A 343 -13.03 26.64 -8.06
N LEU A 344 -14.07 25.89 -8.42
CA LEU A 344 -15.47 26.35 -8.35
C LEU A 344 -15.85 26.74 -6.92
N LEU A 345 -15.53 25.92 -5.92
CA LEU A 345 -15.80 26.19 -4.51
C LEU A 345 -15.04 27.44 -4.01
N ASN A 346 -13.79 27.64 -4.44
CA ASN A 346 -13.02 28.84 -4.07
C ASN A 346 -13.58 30.11 -4.74
N LEU A 347 -14.04 30.01 -5.99
CA LEU A 347 -14.60 31.13 -6.74
C LEU A 347 -16.04 31.47 -6.33
N TRP A 348 -16.77 30.54 -5.69
CA TRP A 348 -18.19 30.69 -5.34
C TRP A 348 -18.48 31.96 -4.52
N ASP A 349 -17.56 32.33 -3.64
CA ASP A 349 -17.68 33.51 -2.76
C ASP A 349 -17.11 34.81 -3.34
N THR A 350 -16.57 34.78 -4.55
CA THR A 350 -15.98 35.95 -5.18
C THR A 350 -17.05 36.88 -5.78
N VAL A 351 -16.69 38.16 -5.91
CA VAL A 351 -17.56 39.21 -6.50
C VAL A 351 -18.14 38.84 -7.88
N PRO A 352 -17.38 38.31 -8.86
CA PRO A 352 -17.94 37.95 -10.16
C PRO A 352 -19.01 36.87 -10.07
N MET A 353 -18.80 35.82 -9.27
CA MET A 353 -19.78 34.74 -9.11
C MET A 353 -21.02 35.19 -8.33
N ARG A 354 -20.86 36.07 -7.34
CA ARG A 354 -21.99 36.73 -6.65
C ARG A 354 -22.82 37.59 -7.61
N ARG A 355 -22.17 38.35 -8.51
CA ARG A 355 -22.86 39.14 -9.55
C ARG A 355 -23.57 38.26 -10.57
N PHE A 356 -22.96 37.14 -10.97
CA PHE A 356 -23.58 36.16 -11.87
C PHE A 356 -24.85 35.56 -11.28
N ARG A 357 -24.80 35.11 -10.02
CA ARG A 357 -25.98 34.62 -9.28
C ARG A 357 -27.04 35.70 -9.08
N ALA A 358 -26.64 36.94 -8.80
CA ALA A 358 -27.57 38.06 -8.67
C ALA A 358 -28.28 38.40 -10.00
N ARG A 359 -27.65 38.14 -11.16
CA ARG A 359 -28.32 38.26 -12.47
C ARG A 359 -29.34 37.13 -12.70
N PHE A 360 -29.04 35.91 -12.28
CA PHE A 360 -29.98 34.79 -12.36
C PHE A 360 -31.19 34.94 -11.42
N ASN A 361 -30.98 35.40 -10.18
CA ASN A 361 -32.08 35.65 -9.24
C ASN A 361 -32.94 36.88 -9.59
N LYS A 362 -32.46 37.79 -10.45
CA LYS A 362 -33.25 38.94 -10.92
C LYS A 362 -34.23 38.59 -12.05
N GLY A 363 -34.18 37.37 -12.60
CA GLY A 363 -35.14 36.86 -13.58
C GLY A 363 -36.27 36.02 -12.99
N ALA A 364 -36.37 35.94 -11.65
CA ALA A 364 -37.35 35.12 -10.93
C ALA A 364 -38.28 35.96 -10.02
N VAL A 365 -38.55 37.22 -10.39
CA VAL A 365 -39.56 38.09 -9.78
C VAL A 365 -40.57 38.49 -10.82
#